data_AF-A0A172TJY1-F1
#
_entry.id   AF-A0A172TJY1-F1
#
_cell.length_a   1.000
_cell.length_b   1.000
_cell.length_c   1.000
_cell.angle_alpha   90.00
_cell.angle_beta   90.00
_cell.angle_gamma   90.00
#
_symmetry.space_group_name_H-M   'P 1'
#
loop_
_entity.id
_entity.type
_entity.pdbx_description
1 polymer ?
#
loop_
_entity_poly.entity_id
_entity_poly.type
_entity_poly.pdbx_seq_one_letter_code
_entity_poly.pdbx_strand_id
1 'polypeptide(L)'
;MNADGYPKFTENWTEMPDTEKVKFKLQYFNFAGNATFIDTAKMKNEMNLPEPKRKWSTVAQTNVFWKTSKNVTEFLNLDPSAELPEGIAAQSVKDIYAQTFAKSLFAKDKAQLDSLLDQGLDNMEKVGLERVLKFKTEAWHKNLELLK
;
A
#
# COMPACT_ATOMS: atom_id res chain seq x y z
N MET A 1 17.14 -23.78 3.37
CA MET A 1 16.65 -22.46 3.84
C MET A 1 17.45 -22.02 5.07
N ASN A 2 17.42 -20.75 5.45
CA ASN A 2 17.98 -20.24 6.71
C ASN A 2 16.94 -20.30 7.86
N ALA A 3 17.30 -19.82 9.05
CA ALA A 3 16.43 -19.85 10.23
C ALA A 3 15.10 -19.10 10.05
N ASP A 4 15.04 -18.16 9.09
CA ASP A 4 13.87 -17.36 8.78
C ASP A 4 13.06 -17.95 7.60
N GLY A 5 13.42 -19.16 7.14
CA GLY A 5 12.76 -19.80 5.99
C GLY A 5 13.19 -19.27 4.61
N TYR A 6 14.14 -18.34 4.54
CA TYR A 6 14.60 -17.82 3.24
C TYR A 6 15.55 -18.79 2.52
N PRO A 7 15.60 -18.77 1.18
CA PRO A 7 16.63 -19.47 0.41
C PRO A 7 18.02 -19.08 0.89
N LYS A 8 18.94 -20.05 0.99
CA LYS A 8 20.37 -19.79 1.19
C LYS A 8 21.04 -19.76 -0.17
N PHE A 9 21.68 -18.65 -0.51
CA PHE A 9 22.49 -18.61 -1.74
C PHE A 9 23.76 -19.44 -1.57
N THR A 10 24.11 -20.20 -2.61
CA THR A 10 25.33 -21.02 -2.63
C THR A 10 26.54 -20.16 -3.02
N GLU A 11 27.75 -20.67 -2.82
CA GLU A 11 28.98 -20.02 -3.31
C GLU A 11 28.91 -19.79 -4.83
N ASN A 12 28.33 -20.75 -5.56
CA ASN A 12 28.08 -20.64 -7.00
C ASN A 12 27.21 -19.44 -7.36
N TRP A 13 26.22 -19.08 -6.52
CA TRP A 13 25.42 -17.87 -6.76
C TRP A 13 26.25 -16.60 -6.56
N THR A 14 27.16 -16.59 -5.59
CA THR A 14 27.97 -15.40 -5.27
C THR A 14 28.90 -15.05 -6.43
N GLU A 15 29.59 -16.05 -6.98
CA GLU A 15 30.57 -15.87 -8.06
C GLU A 15 29.95 -15.85 -9.46
N MET A 16 28.65 -16.16 -9.59
CA MET A 16 27.94 -16.13 -10.86
C MET A 16 27.86 -14.69 -11.42
N PRO A 17 28.18 -14.47 -12.72
CA PRO A 17 28.01 -13.18 -13.37
C PRO A 17 26.56 -12.68 -13.30
N ASP A 18 26.38 -11.36 -13.18
CA ASP A 18 25.04 -10.76 -13.14
C ASP A 18 24.20 -11.06 -14.39
N THR A 19 24.84 -11.22 -15.55
CA THR A 19 24.20 -11.64 -16.81
C THR A 19 23.57 -13.03 -16.74
N GLU A 20 24.16 -13.94 -15.95
CA GLU A 20 23.60 -15.27 -15.70
C GLU A 20 22.51 -15.21 -14.63
N LYS A 21 22.68 -14.40 -13.57
CA LYS A 21 21.69 -14.20 -12.50
C LYS A 21 20.35 -13.67 -13.04
N VAL A 22 20.37 -12.76 -14.01
CA VAL A 22 19.16 -12.19 -14.62
C VAL A 22 18.29 -13.27 -15.30
N LYS A 23 18.89 -14.35 -15.80
CA LYS A 23 18.15 -15.45 -16.45
C LYS A 23 17.23 -16.22 -15.50
N PHE A 24 17.50 -16.17 -14.19
CA PHE A 24 16.65 -16.79 -13.17
C PHE A 24 15.35 -16.03 -12.92
N LYS A 25 15.17 -14.82 -13.48
CA LYS A 25 13.91 -14.07 -13.46
C LYS A 25 13.30 -13.90 -12.05
N LEU A 26 14.12 -13.89 -11.00
CA LEU A 26 13.67 -13.82 -9.60
C LEU A 26 12.89 -12.53 -9.27
N GLN A 27 13.03 -11.48 -10.09
CA GLN A 27 12.32 -10.21 -9.93
C GLN A 27 11.11 -10.05 -10.87
N TYR A 28 10.85 -11.03 -11.75
CA TYR A 28 9.80 -10.92 -12.76
C TYR A 28 8.39 -11.20 -12.22
N PHE A 29 8.28 -11.83 -11.04
CA PHE A 29 7.00 -12.17 -10.41
C PHE A 29 6.91 -11.60 -8.98
N ASN A 30 6.81 -10.28 -8.89
CA ASN A 30 6.33 -9.61 -7.68
C ASN A 30 4.83 -9.37 -7.83
N PHE A 31 4.02 -10.02 -7.00
CA PHE A 31 2.59 -9.74 -6.88
C PHE A 31 2.36 -8.89 -5.63
N ALA A 32 1.27 -8.11 -5.60
CA ALA A 32 0.84 -7.44 -4.38
C ALA A 32 0.71 -8.47 -3.25
N GLY A 33 1.55 -8.33 -2.20
CA GLY A 33 1.58 -9.23 -1.05
C GLY A 33 2.83 -10.12 -0.90
N ASN A 34 3.61 -10.41 -1.96
CA ASN A 34 4.83 -11.23 -1.83
C ASN A 34 6.15 -10.41 -1.79
N ALA A 35 6.09 -9.13 -2.12
CA ALA A 35 7.28 -8.27 -2.24
C ALA A 35 8.07 -8.17 -0.92
N THR A 36 7.40 -8.13 0.23
CA THR A 36 8.05 -8.12 1.55
C THR A 36 8.92 -9.36 1.76
N PHE A 37 8.40 -10.55 1.43
CA PHE A 37 9.16 -11.80 1.56
C PHE A 37 10.37 -11.82 0.61
N ILE A 38 10.16 -11.44 -0.65
CA ILE A 38 11.23 -11.44 -1.67
C ILE A 38 12.32 -10.45 -1.29
N ASP A 39 11.96 -9.24 -0.87
CA ASP A 39 12.93 -8.21 -0.52
C ASP A 39 13.67 -8.56 0.76
N THR A 40 13.00 -9.03 1.81
CA THR A 40 13.67 -9.44 3.05
C THR A 40 14.61 -10.64 2.84
N ALA A 41 14.21 -11.63 2.01
CA ALA A 41 15.07 -12.73 1.62
C ALA A 41 16.30 -12.27 0.83
N LYS A 42 16.10 -11.36 -0.14
CA LYS A 42 17.18 -10.74 -0.93
C LYS A 42 18.14 -9.98 -0.04
N MET A 43 17.63 -9.09 0.82
CA MET A 43 18.41 -8.29 1.76
C MET A 43 19.24 -9.17 2.68
N LYS A 44 18.65 -10.22 3.28
CA LYS A 44 19.37 -11.12 4.19
C LYS A 44 20.49 -11.87 3.49
N ASN A 45 20.31 -12.27 2.23
CA ASN A 45 21.37 -12.92 1.46
C ASN A 45 22.45 -11.94 0.99
N GLU A 46 22.06 -10.75 0.51
CA GLU A 46 22.98 -9.71 0.06
C GLU A 46 23.90 -9.22 1.18
N MET A 47 23.36 -9.06 2.39
CA MET A 47 24.14 -8.60 3.54
C MET A 47 25.17 -9.62 4.04
N ASN A 48 25.09 -10.89 3.59
CA ASN A 48 26.14 -11.89 3.83
C ASN A 48 27.33 -11.75 2.86
N LEU A 49 27.20 -10.98 1.77
CA LEU A 49 28.30 -10.73 0.83
C LEU A 49 29.28 -9.69 1.41
N PRO A 50 30.57 -9.74 1.02
CA PRO A 50 31.51 -8.65 1.26
C PRO A 50 30.98 -7.34 0.69
N GLU A 51 31.21 -6.22 1.38
CA GLU A 51 30.68 -4.90 1.01
C GLU A 51 30.91 -4.50 -0.47
N PRO A 52 32.10 -4.72 -1.07
CA PRO A 52 32.33 -4.40 -2.48
C PRO A 52 31.52 -5.24 -3.48
N LYS A 53 30.99 -6.39 -3.03
CA LYS A 53 30.17 -7.30 -3.85
C LYS A 53 28.67 -7.06 -3.66
N ARG A 54 28.26 -6.12 -2.80
CA ARG A 54 26.84 -5.84 -2.52
C ARG A 54 26.25 -4.91 -3.57
N LYS A 55 25.02 -5.22 -4.02
CA LYS A 55 24.24 -4.34 -4.89
C LYS A 55 23.80 -3.09 -4.15
N TRP A 56 24.16 -1.92 -4.69
CA TRP A 56 23.76 -0.62 -4.17
C TRP A 56 22.25 -0.52 -3.88
N SER A 57 21.42 -1.02 -4.81
CA SER A 57 19.96 -0.96 -4.67
C SER A 57 19.45 -1.75 -3.47
N THR A 58 20.00 -2.94 -3.21
CA THR A 58 19.65 -3.75 -2.03
C THR A 58 20.14 -3.10 -0.74
N VAL A 59 21.32 -2.48 -0.76
CA VAL A 59 21.86 -1.73 0.40
C VAL A 59 20.98 -0.52 0.72
N ALA A 60 20.59 0.26 -0.28
CA ALA A 60 19.66 1.40 -0.12
C ALA A 60 18.29 0.94 0.38
N GLN A 61 17.78 -0.18 -0.14
CA GLN A 61 16.52 -0.77 0.31
C GLN A 61 16.56 -1.21 1.78
N THR A 62 17.68 -1.78 2.22
CA THR A 62 17.89 -2.21 3.60
C THR A 62 18.05 -1.04 4.57
N ASN A 63 18.84 -0.03 4.18
CA ASN A 63 19.28 1.01 5.09
C ASN A 63 18.35 2.22 5.12
N VAL A 64 17.59 2.45 4.05
CA VAL A 64 16.71 3.61 3.90
C VAL A 64 15.28 3.15 3.72
N PHE A 65 14.94 2.55 2.57
CA PHE A 65 13.53 2.35 2.18
C PHE A 65 12.71 1.62 3.25
N TRP A 66 13.09 0.40 3.63
CA TRP A 66 12.33 -0.37 4.64
C TRP A 66 12.29 0.30 6.02
N LYS A 67 13.33 1.05 6.41
CA LYS A 67 13.35 1.78 7.70
C LYS A 67 12.45 3.02 7.69
N THR A 68 12.23 3.60 6.51
CA THR A 68 11.39 4.78 6.32
C THR A 68 9.97 4.45 5.87
N SER A 69 9.69 3.18 5.53
CA SER A 69 8.37 2.71 5.13
C SER A 69 7.53 2.34 6.37
N LYS A 70 6.25 2.71 6.34
CA LYS A 70 5.28 2.26 7.33
C LYS A 70 4.53 1.04 6.78
N ASN A 71 4.38 0.00 7.60
CA ASN A 71 3.43 -1.06 7.30
C ASN A 71 2.00 -0.48 7.39
N VAL A 72 1.29 -0.51 6.27
CA VAL A 72 -0.09 -0.02 6.15
C VAL A 72 -1.06 -1.14 5.74
N THR A 73 -0.68 -2.40 5.96
CA THR A 73 -1.50 -3.57 5.60
C THR A 73 -2.90 -3.50 6.20
N GLU A 74 -3.04 -2.92 7.39
CA GLU A 74 -4.34 -2.67 8.03
C GLU A 74 -5.32 -1.86 7.16
N PHE A 75 -4.80 -0.97 6.30
CA PHE A 75 -5.60 -0.10 5.42
C PHE A 75 -5.81 -0.63 4.00
N LEU A 76 -5.40 -1.87 3.71
CA LEU A 76 -5.61 -2.47 2.39
C LEU A 76 -7.02 -3.03 2.24
N ASN A 77 -7.55 -2.98 1.01
CA ASN A 77 -8.85 -3.57 0.63
C ASN A 77 -10.05 -3.09 1.48
N LEU A 78 -10.04 -1.81 1.87
CA LEU A 78 -11.15 -1.21 2.62
C LEU A 78 -12.30 -0.72 1.72
N ASP A 79 -12.10 -0.71 0.41
CA ASP A 79 -13.14 -0.27 -0.53
C ASP A 79 -14.14 -1.39 -0.82
N PRO A 80 -15.46 -1.12 -0.72
CA PRO A 80 -16.48 -2.07 -1.11
C PRO A 80 -16.45 -2.31 -2.64
N SER A 81 -16.89 -3.50 -3.06
CA SER A 81 -17.08 -3.80 -4.48
C SER A 81 -18.11 -2.85 -5.09
N ALA A 82 -17.84 -2.35 -6.30
CA ALA A 82 -18.70 -1.40 -7.01
C ALA A 82 -20.13 -1.93 -7.28
N GLU A 83 -20.30 -3.25 -7.32
CA GLU A 83 -21.59 -3.90 -7.56
C GLU A 83 -22.47 -3.96 -6.30
N LEU A 84 -21.90 -3.72 -5.12
CA LEU A 84 -22.64 -3.74 -3.86
C LEU A 84 -23.26 -2.38 -3.56
N PRO A 85 -24.36 -2.33 -2.78
CA PRO A 85 -24.96 -1.07 -2.33
C PRO A 85 -23.95 -0.10 -1.67
N GLU A 86 -23.00 -0.62 -0.90
CA GLU A 86 -21.92 0.14 -0.28
C GLU A 86 -20.95 0.72 -1.31
N GLY A 87 -20.68 0.00 -2.40
CA GLY A 87 -19.85 0.46 -3.53
C GLY A 87 -20.49 1.60 -4.29
N ILE A 88 -21.79 1.49 -4.57
CA ILE A 88 -22.56 2.54 -5.23
C ILE A 88 -22.61 3.80 -4.35
N ALA A 89 -22.82 3.64 -3.05
CA ALA A 89 -22.76 4.73 -2.09
C ALA A 89 -21.37 5.37 -2.03
N ALA A 90 -20.29 4.56 -1.99
CA ALA A 90 -18.92 5.05 -1.95
C ALA A 90 -18.56 5.88 -3.19
N GLN A 91 -18.99 5.44 -4.38
CA GLN A 91 -18.80 6.21 -5.61
C GLN A 91 -19.57 7.54 -5.54
N SER A 92 -20.83 7.51 -5.11
CA SER A 92 -21.65 8.72 -4.98
C SER A 92 -21.06 9.73 -3.98
N VAL A 93 -20.58 9.26 -2.82
CA VAL A 93 -19.87 10.07 -1.81
C VAL A 93 -18.63 10.73 -2.43
N LYS A 94 -17.83 9.96 -3.18
CA LYS A 94 -16.61 10.46 -3.83
C LYS A 94 -16.92 11.56 -4.84
N ASP A 95 -17.98 11.39 -5.63
CA ASP A 95 -18.37 12.38 -6.64
C ASP A 95 -18.90 13.67 -6.01
N ILE A 96 -19.70 13.57 -4.94
CA ILE A 96 -20.15 14.74 -4.17
C ILE A 96 -18.95 15.45 -3.54
N TYR A 97 -18.03 14.71 -2.91
CA TYR A 97 -16.81 15.28 -2.35
C TYR A 97 -16.01 16.05 -3.40
N ALA A 98 -15.77 15.46 -4.58
CA ALA A 98 -15.01 16.09 -5.65
C ALA A 98 -15.67 17.41 -6.12
N GLN A 99 -16.99 17.42 -6.25
CA GLN A 99 -17.75 18.63 -6.61
C GLN A 99 -17.71 19.69 -5.52
N THR A 100 -17.93 19.30 -4.26
CA THR A 100 -17.88 20.22 -3.11
C THR A 100 -16.50 20.82 -2.96
N PHE A 101 -15.44 20.01 -3.05
CA PHE A 101 -14.06 20.45 -2.99
C PHE A 101 -13.77 21.47 -4.10
N ALA A 102 -14.13 21.16 -5.35
CA ALA A 102 -13.93 22.07 -6.47
C ALA A 102 -14.64 23.42 -6.26
N LYS A 103 -15.91 23.42 -5.80
CA LYS A 103 -16.64 24.66 -5.49
C LYS A 103 -16.00 25.45 -4.34
N SER A 104 -15.52 24.75 -3.32
CA SER A 104 -14.91 25.33 -2.12
C SER A 104 -13.64 26.13 -2.43
N LEU A 105 -12.86 25.70 -3.43
CA LEU A 105 -11.66 26.42 -3.89
C LEU A 105 -11.98 27.82 -4.47
N PHE A 106 -13.22 28.03 -4.94
CA PHE A 106 -13.67 29.30 -5.52
C PHE A 106 -14.67 30.04 -4.61
N ALA A 107 -14.74 29.68 -3.33
CA ALA A 107 -15.55 30.41 -2.37
C ALA A 107 -15.02 31.85 -2.23
N LYS A 108 -15.94 32.83 -2.27
CA LYS A 108 -15.64 34.26 -2.20
C LYS A 108 -15.18 34.69 -0.81
N ASP A 109 -15.67 34.00 0.21
CA ASP A 109 -15.41 34.28 1.61
C ASP A 109 -15.58 33.01 2.45
N LYS A 110 -15.25 33.13 3.74
CA LYS A 110 -15.35 32.03 4.69
C LYS A 110 -16.79 31.53 4.87
N ALA A 111 -17.78 32.43 4.88
CA ALA A 111 -19.17 32.03 5.12
C ALA A 111 -19.71 31.18 3.96
N GLN A 112 -19.33 31.53 2.72
CA GLN A 112 -19.64 30.72 1.56
C GLN A 112 -18.91 29.37 1.60
N LEU A 113 -17.64 29.36 2.02
CA LEU A 113 -16.88 28.11 2.17
C LEU A 113 -17.56 27.17 3.17
N ASP A 114 -17.88 27.66 4.38
CA ASP A 114 -18.54 26.86 5.42
C ASP A 114 -19.86 26.28 4.90
N SER A 115 -20.69 27.10 4.25
CA SER A 115 -21.96 26.66 3.66
C SER A 115 -21.80 25.57 2.59
N LEU A 116 -20.77 25.67 1.74
CA LEU A 116 -20.47 24.64 0.72
C LEU A 116 -20.05 23.33 1.36
N LEU A 117 -19.24 23.38 2.43
CA LEU A 117 -18.78 22.19 3.14
C LEU A 117 -19.94 21.51 3.89
N ASP A 118 -20.78 22.27 4.58
CA ASP A 118 -21.95 21.76 5.31
C ASP A 118 -22.95 21.10 4.35
N GLN A 119 -23.27 21.75 3.23
CA GLN A 119 -24.11 21.15 2.19
C GLN A 119 -23.48 19.92 1.56
N GLY A 120 -22.16 19.92 1.36
CA GLY A 120 -21.43 18.77 0.87
C GLY A 120 -21.57 17.56 1.79
N LEU A 121 -21.38 17.76 3.09
CA LEU A 121 -21.52 16.72 4.11
C LEU A 121 -22.95 16.17 4.16
N ASP A 122 -23.96 17.03 4.25
CA ASP A 122 -25.38 16.63 4.26
C ASP A 122 -25.75 15.83 3.00
N ASN A 123 -25.25 16.22 1.83
CA ASN A 123 -25.46 15.46 0.60
C ASN A 123 -24.75 14.10 0.63
N MET A 124 -23.53 14.01 1.17
CA MET A 124 -22.81 12.74 1.35
C MET A 124 -23.54 11.81 2.33
N GLU A 125 -24.07 12.34 3.44
CA GLU A 125 -24.88 11.59 4.41
C GLU A 125 -26.12 10.99 3.76
N LYS A 126 -26.85 11.78 2.95
CA LYS A 126 -28.04 11.34 2.21
C LYS A 126 -27.78 10.18 1.24
N VAL A 127 -26.59 10.11 0.64
CA VAL A 127 -26.21 9.00 -0.26
C VAL A 127 -25.56 7.83 0.45
N GLY A 128 -25.46 7.87 1.79
CA GLY A 128 -25.02 6.73 2.61
C GLY A 128 -23.57 6.79 3.07
N LEU A 129 -23.00 7.98 3.30
CA LEU A 129 -21.66 8.13 3.88
C LEU A 129 -21.45 7.27 5.13
N GLU A 130 -22.40 7.25 6.07
CA GLU A 130 -22.31 6.45 7.30
C GLU A 130 -22.13 4.95 6.99
N ARG A 131 -22.88 4.44 6.01
CA ARG A 131 -22.79 3.04 5.58
C ARG A 131 -21.40 2.72 5.02
N VAL A 132 -20.84 3.62 4.21
CA VAL A 132 -19.49 3.47 3.64
C VAL A 132 -18.44 3.47 4.74
N LEU A 133 -18.54 4.40 5.70
CA LEU A 133 -17.63 4.49 6.84
C LEU A 133 -17.68 3.25 7.72
N LYS A 134 -18.88 2.72 7.98
CA LYS A 134 -19.07 1.48 8.72
C LYS A 134 -18.39 0.30 8.03
N PHE A 135 -18.63 0.10 6.74
CA PHE A 135 -17.99 -0.97 5.96
C PHE A 135 -16.45 -0.88 6.03
N LYS A 136 -15.89 0.31 5.81
CA LYS A 136 -14.44 0.55 5.88
C LYS A 136 -13.88 0.23 7.27
N THR A 137 -14.59 0.62 8.31
CA THR A 137 -14.19 0.40 9.71
C THR A 137 -14.19 -1.09 10.06
N GLU A 138 -15.23 -1.82 9.67
CA GLU A 138 -15.31 -3.27 9.86
C GLU A 138 -14.21 -4.02 9.10
N ALA A 139 -13.95 -3.64 7.85
CA ALA A 139 -12.85 -4.21 7.06
C ALA A 139 -11.48 -3.94 7.70
N TRP A 140 -11.25 -2.73 8.23
CA TRP A 140 -10.02 -2.38 8.94
C TRP A 140 -9.85 -3.21 10.22
N HIS A 141 -10.89 -3.35 11.04
CA HIS A 141 -10.84 -4.21 12.23
C HIS A 141 -10.55 -5.67 11.88
N LYS A 142 -11.15 -6.20 10.80
CA LYS A 142 -10.85 -7.54 10.31
C LYS A 142 -9.37 -7.68 9.90
N ASN A 143 -8.80 -6.68 9.24
CA ASN A 143 -7.38 -6.69 8.89
C ASN A 143 -6.49 -6.67 10.14
N LEU A 144 -6.84 -5.88 11.16
CA LEU A 144 -6.12 -5.87 12.44
C LEU A 144 -6.13 -7.22 13.15
N GLU A 145 -7.23 -7.99 13.05
CA GLU A 145 -7.29 -9.35 13.60
C GLU A 145 -6.38 -10.33 12.86
N LEU A 146 -6.21 -10.18 11.54
CA LEU A 146 -5.32 -11.01 10.73
C LEU A 146 -3.83 -10.68 10.92
N LEU A 147 -3.52 -9.51 11.48
CA LEU A 147 -2.15 -9.03 11.72
C LEU A 147 -1.62 -9.35 13.12
N LYS A 148 -2.45 -9.93 14.00
CA LYS A 148 -2.05 -10.45 15.31
C LYS A 148 -1.42 -11.82 15.19
#